data_AF-A0A016SSW9-F1
#
_entry.id   AF-A0A016SSW9-F1
#
_cell.length_a   1.000
_cell.length_b   1.000
_cell.length_c   1.000
_cell.angle_alpha   90.00
_cell.angle_beta   90.00
_cell.angle_gamma   90.00
#
_symmetry.space_group_name_H-M   'P 1'
#
loop_
_entity.id
_entity.type
_entity.pdbx_description
1 polymer ?
#
loop_
_entity_poly.entity_id
_entity_poly.type
_entity_poly.pdbx_seq_one_letter_code
_entity_poly.pdbx_strand_id
1 'polypeptide(L)'
;MYKLCTINLEECEVVQVEINQRVDGRSASPHGIQQKMCRDFLSIFSAYGALVAPQRDLKEIMIVARTEFLVGTQFRCWLHKECLKVKQSSRADSLSVEECLRYSIVVWLESHHYYRCGKGLLKGPFLGANDPRSLRILFAVYCTSAGEIYLRISFEVVRLFPLEPWQMLQLNFYVLYKLDVPVERHQDLSFASLLRGYLQTSPMLFAITTAAGGRYDRQLDIRYIK
;
A
#
# COMPACT_ATOMS: atom_id res chain seq x y z
N MET A 1 18.78 -13.89 4.48
CA MET A 1 17.77 -13.27 5.36
C MET A 1 18.54 -12.47 6.38
N TYR A 2 18.25 -11.18 6.52
CA TYR A 2 19.03 -10.23 7.30
C TYR A 2 18.29 -9.91 8.59
N LYS A 3 18.94 -10.06 9.75
CA LYS A 3 18.37 -9.58 11.02
C LYS A 3 18.46 -8.05 11.04
N LEU A 4 17.34 -7.37 11.21
CA LEU A 4 17.28 -5.91 11.25
C LEU A 4 17.46 -5.41 12.68
N CYS A 5 16.65 -5.91 13.61
CA CYS A 5 16.65 -5.53 15.01
C CYS A 5 15.90 -6.58 15.85
N THR A 6 15.86 -6.35 17.16
CA THR A 6 15.00 -7.08 18.10
C THR A 6 14.12 -6.07 18.82
N ILE A 7 12.83 -6.37 18.95
CA ILE A 7 11.87 -5.59 19.73
C ILE A 7 11.33 -6.42 20.90
N ASN A 8 10.97 -5.77 21.99
CA ASN A 8 10.26 -6.43 23.08
C ASN A 8 8.76 -6.44 22.76
N LEU A 9 8.21 -7.60 22.34
CA LEU A 9 6.78 -7.75 22.06
C LEU A 9 5.90 -7.63 23.31
N GLU A 10 6.46 -7.79 24.52
CA GLU A 10 5.71 -7.64 25.78
C GLU A 10 5.34 -6.18 26.06
N GLU A 11 6.17 -5.25 25.58
CA GLU A 11 5.99 -3.80 25.76
C GLU A 11 5.19 -3.15 24.63
N CYS A 12 4.80 -3.93 23.62
CA CYS A 12 4.12 -3.45 22.43
C CYS A 12 2.65 -3.86 22.43
N GLU A 13 1.80 -2.96 21.93
CA GLU A 13 0.39 -3.19 21.70
C GLU A 13 0.04 -2.98 20.22
N VAL A 14 -1.00 -3.69 19.80
CA VAL A 14 -1.69 -3.51 18.54
C VAL A 14 -2.99 -2.78 18.83
N VAL A 15 -3.20 -1.65 18.18
CA VAL A 15 -4.40 -0.83 18.31
C VAL A 15 -5.10 -0.76 16.96
N GLN A 16 -6.36 -1.18 16.93
CA GLN A 16 -7.24 -0.98 15.77
C GLN A 16 -7.98 0.33 15.93
N VAL A 17 -7.80 1.23 14.96
CA VAL A 17 -8.34 2.59 14.96
C VAL A 17 -9.32 2.74 13.82
N GLU A 18 -10.53 3.19 14.15
CA GLU A 18 -11.60 3.48 13.21
C GLU A 18 -11.46 4.90 12.65
N ILE A 19 -11.52 5.00 11.32
CA ILE A 19 -11.55 6.21 10.51
C ILE A 19 -13.01 6.65 10.33
N ASN A 20 -13.32 7.85 10.80
CA ASN A 20 -14.61 8.46 10.55
C ASN A 20 -14.70 9.06 9.14
N GLN A 21 -15.04 8.21 8.15
CA GLN A 21 -15.17 8.60 6.75
C GLN A 21 -16.24 9.67 6.46
N ARG A 22 -17.11 10.02 7.43
CA ARG A 22 -18.11 11.07 7.24
C ARG A 22 -17.49 12.47 7.14
N VAL A 23 -16.27 12.64 7.65
CA VAL A 23 -15.56 13.93 7.71
C VAL A 23 -14.96 14.32 6.35
N ASP A 24 -14.57 13.36 5.52
CA ASP A 24 -13.79 13.61 4.29
C ASP A 24 -14.62 13.88 3.02
N GLY A 25 -15.94 13.99 3.13
CA GLY A 25 -16.84 14.27 2.01
C GLY A 25 -17.07 13.07 1.07
N ARG A 26 -18.11 13.15 0.23
CA ARG A 26 -18.56 12.02 -0.63
C ARG A 26 -17.68 11.75 -1.86
N SER A 27 -16.70 12.61 -2.14
CA SER A 27 -15.86 12.56 -3.36
C SER A 27 -14.53 11.83 -3.18
N ALA A 28 -14.11 11.56 -1.94
CA ALA A 28 -12.84 10.91 -1.66
C ALA A 28 -12.98 9.38 -1.63
N SER A 29 -12.06 8.67 -2.31
CA SER A 29 -11.99 7.21 -2.25
C SER A 29 -11.66 6.73 -0.83
N PRO A 30 -12.43 5.83 -0.22
CA PRO A 30 -12.14 5.26 1.10
C PRO A 30 -10.73 4.67 1.21
N HIS A 31 -10.28 3.99 0.16
CA HIS A 31 -8.91 3.48 0.08
C HIS A 31 -7.87 4.62 0.04
N GLY A 32 -8.15 5.70 -0.70
CA GLY A 32 -7.29 6.88 -0.74
C GLY A 32 -7.13 7.54 0.63
N ILE A 33 -8.23 7.69 1.37
CA ILE A 33 -8.26 8.24 2.74
C ILE A 33 -7.40 7.38 3.66
N GLN A 34 -7.66 6.08 3.72
CA GLN A 34 -6.93 5.15 4.60
C GLN A 34 -5.42 5.16 4.30
N GLN A 35 -5.03 5.15 3.02
CA GLN A 35 -3.62 5.21 2.63
C GLN A 35 -2.97 6.54 3.02
N LYS A 36 -3.67 7.66 2.85
CA LYS A 36 -3.19 8.98 3.27
C LYS A 36 -3.00 9.02 4.79
N MET A 37 -4.00 8.55 5.55
CA MET A 37 -3.97 8.50 7.01
C MET A 37 -2.75 7.72 7.52
N CYS A 38 -2.45 6.56 6.94
CA CYS A 38 -1.28 5.77 7.33
C CYS A 38 0.05 6.49 7.03
N ARG A 39 0.13 7.21 5.89
CA ARG A 39 1.33 7.98 5.53
C ARG A 39 1.55 9.16 6.46
N ASP A 40 0.49 9.93 6.71
CA ASP A 40 0.52 11.07 7.62
C ASP A 40 0.91 10.59 9.03
N PHE A 41 0.35 9.47 9.51
CA PHE A 41 0.77 8.85 10.76
C PHE A 41 2.27 8.51 10.79
N LEU A 42 2.80 7.83 9.76
CA LEU A 42 4.23 7.47 9.72
C LEU A 42 5.13 8.71 9.70
N SER A 43 4.73 9.77 8.98
CA SER A 43 5.49 11.01 8.93
C SER A 43 5.62 11.69 10.29
N ILE A 44 4.60 11.55 11.15
CA ILE A 44 4.57 12.17 12.47
C ILE A 44 5.24 11.26 13.51
N PHE A 45 4.95 9.95 13.46
CA PHE A 45 5.21 9.05 14.60
C PHE A 45 6.28 7.97 14.38
N SER A 46 6.83 7.82 13.18
CA SER A 46 7.87 6.81 12.92
C SER A 46 9.10 6.97 13.80
N ALA A 47 9.48 8.22 14.14
CA ALA A 47 10.59 8.51 15.04
C ALA A 47 10.40 7.99 16.48
N TYR A 48 9.14 7.75 16.90
CA TYR A 48 8.81 7.18 18.20
C TYR A 48 8.73 5.64 18.18
N GLY A 49 9.09 5.02 17.06
CA GLY A 49 9.00 3.57 16.89
C GLY A 49 7.56 3.08 16.68
N ALA A 50 6.63 3.96 16.33
CA ALA A 50 5.25 3.59 16.01
C ALA A 50 5.12 3.23 14.52
N LEU A 51 4.43 2.13 14.25
CA LEU A 51 4.19 1.60 12.92
C LEU A 51 2.68 1.55 12.65
N VAL A 52 2.31 1.53 11.38
CA VAL A 52 0.90 1.47 10.96
C VAL A 52 0.76 0.66 9.69
N ALA A 53 -0.38 0.00 9.53
CA ALA A 53 -0.81 -0.64 8.30
C ALA A 53 -2.28 -0.31 7.98
N PRO A 54 -2.61 -0.09 6.70
CA PRO A 54 -4.00 -0.09 6.24
C PRO A 54 -4.60 -1.49 6.37
N GLN A 55 -5.86 -1.57 6.78
CA GLN A 55 -6.61 -2.82 6.90
C GLN A 55 -7.48 -3.10 5.68
N ARG A 56 -7.96 -4.34 5.54
CA ARG A 56 -8.94 -4.70 4.50
C ARG A 56 -10.26 -3.95 4.67
N ASP A 57 -10.67 -3.74 5.91
CA ASP A 57 -11.74 -2.79 6.20
C ASP A 57 -11.19 -1.38 5.98
N LEU A 58 -11.70 -0.70 4.96
CA LEU A 58 -11.25 0.63 4.54
C LEU A 58 -11.55 1.71 5.59
N LYS A 59 -12.32 1.38 6.64
CA LYS A 59 -12.60 2.24 7.78
C LYS A 59 -11.64 2.01 8.93
N GLU A 60 -10.68 1.11 8.82
CA GLU A 60 -9.81 0.78 9.95
C GLU A 60 -8.33 0.88 9.56
N ILE A 61 -7.49 1.24 10.52
CA ILE A 61 -6.04 1.12 10.44
C ILE A 61 -5.54 0.38 11.67
N MET A 62 -4.45 -0.35 11.48
CA MET A 62 -3.78 -1.06 12.55
C MET A 62 -2.51 -0.32 12.91
N ILE A 63 -2.30 -0.04 14.19
CA ILE A 63 -1.11 0.62 14.72
C ILE A 63 -0.39 -0.34 15.64
N VAL A 64 0.94 -0.43 15.53
CA VAL A 64 1.79 -1.16 16.46
C VAL A 64 2.79 -0.18 17.07
N ALA A 65 2.79 -0.09 18.39
CA ALA A 65 3.72 0.79 19.12
C ALA A 65 3.90 0.30 20.56
N ARG A 66 4.86 0.88 21.28
CA ARG A 66 5.01 0.66 22.72
C ARG A 66 3.78 1.17 23.48
N THR A 67 3.37 0.46 24.53
CA THR A 67 2.23 0.86 25.38
C THR A 67 2.37 2.29 25.90
N GLU A 68 3.58 2.70 26.31
CA GLU A 68 3.87 4.05 26.79
C GLU A 68 3.53 5.15 25.77
N PHE A 69 3.80 4.91 24.48
CA PHE A 69 3.46 5.83 23.41
C PHE A 69 1.94 5.94 23.22
N LEU A 70 1.23 4.81 23.26
CA LEU A 70 -0.21 4.73 23.03
C LEU A 70 -1.04 5.38 24.15
N VAL A 71 -0.53 5.41 25.37
CA VAL A 71 -1.15 6.17 26.48
C VAL A 71 -0.73 7.64 26.50
N GLY A 72 0.30 8.00 25.71
CA GLY A 72 0.86 9.33 25.62
C GLY A 72 -0.11 10.38 25.07
N THR A 73 0.10 11.64 25.47
CA THR A 73 -0.74 12.77 25.07
C THR A 73 -0.68 13.03 23.57
N GLN A 74 0.49 12.89 22.93
CA GLN A 74 0.65 13.15 21.50
C GLN A 74 -0.24 12.24 20.64
N PHE A 75 -0.28 10.94 20.95
CA PHE A 75 -1.13 9.99 20.24
C PHE A 75 -2.62 10.30 20.45
N ARG A 76 -3.03 10.59 21.70
CA ARG A 76 -4.42 10.97 22.01
C ARG A 76 -4.85 12.26 21.33
N CYS A 77 -3.98 13.27 21.30
CA CYS A 77 -4.23 14.53 20.59
C CYS A 77 -4.39 14.29 19.08
N TRP A 78 -3.57 13.42 18.49
CA TRP A 78 -3.70 13.05 17.08
C TRP A 78 -5.02 12.33 16.79
N LEU A 79 -5.40 11.34 17.61
CA LEU A 79 -6.71 10.68 17.48
C LEU A 79 -7.87 11.68 17.51
N HIS A 80 -7.85 12.61 18.46
CA HIS A 80 -8.88 13.64 18.58
C HIS A 80 -8.89 14.58 17.36
N LYS A 81 -7.72 15.07 16.94
CA LYS A 81 -7.58 15.99 15.81
C LYS A 81 -8.09 15.36 14.50
N GLU A 82 -7.71 14.12 14.22
CA GLU A 82 -8.09 13.41 13.01
C GLU A 82 -9.47 12.72 13.13
N CYS A 83 -10.21 12.97 14.22
CA CYS A 83 -11.55 12.41 14.50
C CYS A 83 -11.62 10.87 14.47
N LEU A 84 -10.59 10.22 15.03
CA LEU A 84 -10.41 8.78 15.04
C LEU A 84 -10.81 8.16 16.38
N LYS A 85 -11.22 6.89 16.37
CA LYS A 85 -11.61 6.16 17.58
C LYS A 85 -10.88 4.84 17.70
N VAL A 86 -10.32 4.55 18.88
CA VAL A 86 -9.80 3.21 19.18
C VAL A 86 -10.97 2.24 19.33
N LYS A 87 -10.99 1.19 18.51
CA LYS A 87 -12.00 0.13 18.54
C LYS A 87 -11.58 -1.01 19.45
N GLN A 88 -10.30 -1.38 19.37
CA GLN A 88 -9.73 -2.50 20.10
C GLN A 88 -8.24 -2.25 20.36
N SER A 89 -7.75 -2.74 21.50
CA SER A 89 -6.33 -2.93 21.77
C SER A 89 -6.06 -4.37 22.18
N SER A 90 -4.91 -4.90 21.80
CA SER A 90 -4.39 -6.17 22.26
C SER A 90 -2.87 -6.12 22.34
N ARG A 91 -2.25 -7.10 23.03
CA ARG A 91 -0.80 -7.27 22.98
C ARG A 91 -0.33 -7.48 21.54
N ALA A 92 0.85 -6.95 21.20
CA ALA A 92 1.40 -7.13 19.88
C ALA A 92 1.83 -8.58 19.61
N ASP A 93 1.50 -9.04 18.41
CA ASP A 93 1.97 -10.32 17.87
C ASP A 93 2.90 -10.11 16.68
N SER A 94 3.59 -11.18 16.30
CA SER A 94 4.54 -11.18 15.20
C SER A 94 3.90 -10.77 13.87
N LEU A 95 2.66 -11.19 13.60
CA LEU A 95 1.98 -10.94 12.32
C LEU A 95 1.63 -9.46 12.14
N SER A 96 1.14 -8.84 13.20
CA SER A 96 0.78 -7.42 13.22
C SER A 96 2.03 -6.55 13.03
N VAL A 97 3.13 -6.91 13.68
CA VAL A 97 4.44 -6.27 13.49
C VAL A 97 4.91 -6.41 12.05
N GLU A 98 4.87 -7.61 11.48
CA GLU A 98 5.26 -7.86 10.09
C GLU A 98 4.44 -7.04 9.10
N GLU A 99 3.12 -6.93 9.32
CA GLU A 99 2.21 -6.18 8.45
C GLU A 99 2.51 -4.68 8.48
N CYS A 100 2.62 -4.10 9.67
CA CYS A 100 2.95 -2.69 9.85
C CYS A 100 4.36 -2.37 9.32
N LEU A 101 5.38 -3.18 9.64
CA LEU A 101 6.74 -3.00 9.10
C LEU A 101 6.78 -3.08 7.58
N ARG A 102 6.07 -4.05 6.99
CA ARG A 102 6.01 -4.21 5.54
C ARG A 102 5.45 -2.95 4.90
N TYR A 103 4.38 -2.38 5.45
CA TYR A 103 3.82 -1.13 4.94
C TYR A 103 4.79 0.06 5.11
N SER A 104 5.38 0.22 6.29
CA SER A 104 6.33 1.29 6.60
C SER A 104 7.55 1.27 5.68
N ILE A 105 8.12 0.09 5.40
CA ILE A 105 9.25 -0.06 4.47
C ILE A 105 8.87 0.44 3.08
N VAL A 106 7.66 0.12 2.60
CA VAL A 106 7.22 0.60 1.29
C VAL A 106 7.07 2.11 1.26
N VAL A 107 6.43 2.70 2.27
CA VAL A 107 6.27 4.16 2.34
C VAL A 107 7.62 4.86 2.38
N TRP A 108 8.59 4.32 3.12
CA TRP A 108 9.94 4.84 3.15
C TRP A 108 10.67 4.70 1.80
N LEU A 109 10.50 3.59 1.08
CA LEU A 109 11.13 3.39 -0.22
C LEU A 109 10.52 4.26 -1.32
N GLU A 110 9.24 4.62 -1.23
CA GLU A 110 8.58 5.49 -2.21
C GLU A 110 9.22 6.89 -2.30
N SER A 111 9.71 7.45 -1.18
CA SER A 111 10.47 8.71 -1.22
C SER A 111 11.83 8.60 -1.90
N HIS A 112 12.28 7.38 -2.19
CA HIS A 112 13.54 7.05 -2.88
C HIS A 112 13.30 6.52 -4.31
N HIS A 113 12.16 6.88 -4.92
CA HIS A 113 11.76 6.47 -6.27
C HIS A 113 11.59 4.96 -6.44
N TYR A 114 11.13 4.26 -5.39
CA TYR A 114 10.63 2.90 -5.52
C TYR A 114 9.12 2.88 -5.59
N TYR A 115 8.60 2.16 -6.58
CA TYR A 115 7.19 2.16 -6.90
C TYR A 115 6.59 0.79 -6.65
N ARG A 116 5.39 0.74 -6.07
CA ARG A 116 4.66 -0.52 -5.84
C ARG A 116 4.29 -1.18 -7.16
N CYS A 117 4.60 -2.46 -7.28
CA CYS A 117 4.25 -3.31 -8.41
C CYS A 117 3.77 -4.67 -7.88
N GLY A 118 2.46 -4.80 -7.62
CA GLY A 118 1.91 -5.98 -6.97
C GLY A 118 2.53 -6.19 -5.59
N LYS A 119 3.19 -7.34 -5.39
CA LYS A 119 3.91 -7.66 -4.13
C LYS A 119 5.37 -7.19 -4.11
N GLY A 120 5.86 -6.58 -5.19
CA GLY A 120 7.24 -6.11 -5.32
C GLY A 120 7.35 -4.60 -5.46
N LEU A 121 8.60 -4.14 -5.53
CA LEU A 121 8.98 -2.75 -5.73
C LEU A 121 9.85 -2.64 -6.98
N LEU A 122 9.61 -1.61 -7.79
CA LEU A 122 10.43 -1.29 -8.95
C LEU A 122 11.14 0.04 -8.71
N LYS A 123 12.43 0.10 -9.00
CA LYS A 123 13.19 1.36 -8.94
C LYS A 123 12.94 2.15 -10.22
N GLY A 124 12.41 3.36 -10.09
CA GLY A 124 12.31 4.33 -11.18
C GLY A 124 13.55 5.24 -11.27
N PRO A 125 13.52 6.26 -12.14
CA PRO A 125 12.43 6.62 -13.05
C PRO A 125 12.30 5.64 -14.23
N PHE A 126 11.07 5.40 -14.68
CA PHE A 126 10.77 4.51 -15.82
C PHE A 126 10.67 5.23 -17.17
N LEU A 127 10.63 6.57 -17.14
CA LEU A 127 10.57 7.42 -18.33
C LEU A 127 11.96 7.59 -18.95
N GLY A 128 12.05 7.39 -20.27
CA GLY A 128 13.28 7.68 -21.04
C GLY A 128 14.33 6.57 -21.05
N ALA A 129 14.06 5.41 -20.44
CA ALA A 129 14.95 4.26 -20.53
C ALA A 129 14.73 3.50 -21.85
N ASN A 130 15.77 3.41 -22.68
CA ASN A 130 15.75 2.59 -23.91
C ASN A 130 15.73 1.08 -23.62
N ASP A 131 16.02 0.67 -22.38
CA ASP A 131 15.97 -0.72 -21.94
C ASP A 131 14.67 -1.00 -21.17
N PRO A 132 13.79 -1.89 -21.66
CA PRO A 132 12.56 -2.25 -20.97
C PRO A 132 12.80 -3.12 -19.73
N ARG A 133 14.04 -3.60 -19.49
CA ARG A 133 14.36 -4.41 -18.33
C ARG A 133 14.42 -3.53 -17.08
N SER A 134 13.71 -3.96 -16.05
CA SER A 134 13.71 -3.34 -14.73
C SER A 134 13.94 -4.39 -13.65
N LEU A 135 14.57 -3.98 -12.57
CA LEU A 135 14.78 -4.85 -11.41
C LEU A 135 13.57 -4.74 -10.48
N ARG A 136 12.80 -5.82 -10.35
CA ARG A 136 11.75 -5.94 -9.34
C ARG A 136 12.35 -6.51 -8.06
N ILE A 137 12.24 -5.76 -6.98
CA ILE A 137 12.63 -6.15 -5.64
C ILE A 137 11.42 -6.77 -4.95
N LEU A 138 11.53 -8.03 -4.58
CA LEU A 138 10.58 -8.71 -3.72
C LEU A 138 11.15 -8.75 -2.31
N PHE A 139 10.38 -8.32 -1.32
CA PHE A 139 10.82 -8.35 0.07
C PHE A 139 9.76 -8.98 0.98
N ALA A 140 10.23 -9.63 2.04
CA ALA A 140 9.40 -10.20 3.08
C ALA A 140 9.99 -9.83 4.44
N VAL A 141 9.12 -9.41 5.35
CA VAL A 141 9.43 -9.19 6.76
C VAL A 141 8.95 -10.42 7.52
N TYR A 142 9.76 -10.87 8.47
CA TYR A 142 9.42 -11.93 9.41
C TYR A 142 9.75 -11.47 10.83
N CYS A 143 8.84 -11.71 11.77
CA CYS A 143 9.02 -11.43 13.18
C CYS A 143 8.92 -12.76 13.95
N THR A 144 9.92 -13.09 14.77
CA THR A 144 9.82 -14.28 15.63
C THR A 144 8.93 -13.99 16.84
N SER A 145 8.53 -15.04 17.56
CA SER A 145 7.85 -14.91 18.86
C SER A 145 8.72 -14.25 19.93
N ALA A 146 10.05 -14.27 19.76
CA ALA A 146 11.00 -13.56 20.61
C ALA A 146 11.20 -12.09 20.18
N GLY A 147 10.47 -11.61 19.16
CA GLY A 147 10.54 -10.24 18.67
C GLY A 147 11.76 -9.93 17.79
N GLU A 148 12.45 -10.94 17.28
CA GLU A 148 13.52 -10.73 16.31
C GLU A 148 12.94 -10.46 14.93
N ILE A 149 13.37 -9.35 14.32
CA ILE A 149 12.87 -8.92 13.01
C ILE A 149 13.90 -9.24 11.94
N TYR A 150 13.42 -9.90 10.89
CA TYR A 150 14.22 -10.30 9.75
C TYR A 150 13.62 -9.77 8.44
N LEU A 151 14.51 -9.38 7.53
CA LEU A 151 14.18 -8.97 6.18
C LEU A 151 14.79 -9.94 5.18
N ARG A 152 13.96 -10.52 4.32
CA ARG A 152 14.39 -11.25 3.13
C ARG A 152 14.19 -10.35 1.93
N ILE A 153 15.23 -10.18 1.13
CA ILE A 153 15.18 -9.47 -0.15
C ILE A 153 15.54 -10.47 -1.24
N SER A 154 14.80 -10.41 -2.33
CA SER A 154 15.06 -11.15 -3.55
C SER A 154 14.80 -10.24 -4.75
N PHE A 155 15.44 -10.54 -5.86
CA PHE A 155 15.40 -9.71 -7.04
C PHE A 155 15.05 -10.55 -8.25
N GLU A 156 14.30 -9.98 -9.16
CA GLU A 156 14.08 -10.57 -10.47
C GLU A 156 14.10 -9.49 -11.55
N VAL A 157 14.49 -9.87 -12.76
CA VAL A 157 14.45 -8.99 -13.92
C VAL A 157 13.07 -9.13 -14.56
N VAL A 158 12.34 -8.03 -14.61
CA VAL A 158 11.07 -7.91 -15.32
C VAL A 158 11.24 -7.03 -16.54
N ARG A 159 10.31 -7.14 -17.49
CA ARG A 159 10.19 -6.19 -18.60
C ARG A 159 8.95 -5.34 -18.41
N LEU A 160 9.12 -4.02 -18.50
CA LEU A 160 8.03 -3.05 -18.46
C LEU A 160 7.65 -2.66 -19.88
N PHE A 161 6.37 -2.78 -20.18
CA PHE A 161 5.79 -2.32 -21.44
C PHE A 161 4.80 -1.19 -21.14
N PRO A 162 5.02 0.03 -21.65
CA PRO A 162 4.06 1.10 -21.47
C PRO A 162 2.75 0.69 -22.16
N LEU A 163 1.62 0.89 -21.47
CA LEU A 163 0.32 0.65 -22.07
C LEU A 163 -0.14 1.89 -22.84
N GLU A 164 -0.64 1.69 -24.05
CA GLU A 164 -1.26 2.74 -24.83
C GLU A 164 -2.65 3.10 -24.26
N PRO A 165 -3.11 4.36 -24.37
CA PRO A 165 -4.39 4.79 -23.79
C PRO A 165 -5.61 3.97 -24.24
N TRP A 166 -5.61 3.42 -25.45
CA TRP A 166 -6.73 2.58 -25.93
C TRP A 166 -6.73 1.17 -25.32
N GLN A 167 -5.56 0.64 -24.93
CA GLN A 167 -5.45 -0.64 -24.23
C GLN A 167 -6.09 -0.54 -22.84
N MET A 168 -5.95 0.64 -22.21
CA MET A 168 -6.60 0.95 -20.92
C MET A 168 -8.14 0.96 -21.01
N LEU A 169 -8.71 1.41 -22.13
CA LEU A 169 -10.16 1.43 -22.33
C LEU A 169 -10.73 0.01 -22.42
N GLN A 170 -10.07 -0.92 -23.12
CA GLN A 170 -10.53 -2.30 -23.27
C GLN A 170 -10.38 -3.14 -21.99
N LEU A 171 -9.34 -2.89 -21.20
CA LEU A 171 -9.04 -3.63 -19.97
C LEU A 171 -10.00 -3.31 -18.82
N ASN A 172 -10.49 -2.07 -18.73
CA ASN A 172 -11.46 -1.67 -17.71
C ASN A 172 -12.83 -2.35 -17.90
N PHE A 173 -13.25 -2.65 -19.13
CA PHE A 173 -14.43 -3.49 -19.37
C PHE A 173 -14.24 -4.90 -18.80
N TYR A 174 -13.06 -5.51 -18.98
CA TYR A 174 -12.80 -6.86 -18.49
C TYR A 174 -12.73 -6.99 -16.95
N VAL A 175 -12.24 -5.95 -16.25
CA VAL A 175 -12.21 -5.94 -14.76
C VAL A 175 -13.61 -5.71 -14.18
N LEU A 176 -14.43 -4.87 -14.81
CA LEU A 176 -15.84 -4.65 -14.45
C LEU A 176 -16.72 -5.88 -14.69
N TYR A 177 -16.39 -6.73 -15.66
CA TYR A 177 -17.10 -8.01 -15.88
C TYR A 177 -16.70 -9.12 -14.88
N LYS A 178 -15.57 -8.97 -14.18
CA LYS A 178 -15.04 -9.98 -13.24
C LYS A 178 -15.37 -9.68 -11.78
N LEU A 179 -15.67 -8.42 -11.47
CA LEU A 179 -16.39 -8.02 -10.28
C LEU A 179 -17.87 -8.07 -10.67
N ASP A 180 -18.69 -8.97 -10.12
CA ASP A 180 -20.14 -9.04 -10.40
C ASP A 180 -20.87 -7.77 -9.93
N VAL A 181 -20.63 -6.64 -10.61
CA VAL A 181 -21.34 -5.39 -10.44
C VAL A 181 -22.34 -5.31 -11.59
N PRO A 182 -23.66 -5.31 -11.31
CA PRO A 182 -24.65 -5.22 -12.37
C PRO A 182 -24.48 -3.89 -13.09
N VAL A 183 -24.11 -3.95 -14.38
CA VAL A 183 -23.99 -2.78 -15.25
C VAL A 183 -25.41 -2.36 -15.63
N GLU A 184 -26.03 -1.49 -14.83
CA GLU A 184 -27.11 -0.67 -15.36
C GLU A 184 -26.52 0.30 -16.38
N ARG A 185 -26.95 0.15 -17.63
CA ARG A 185 -26.56 1.00 -18.76
C ARG A 185 -27.14 2.40 -18.59
N HIS A 186 -26.51 3.23 -17.77
CA HIS A 186 -26.63 4.67 -17.92
C HIS A 186 -25.29 5.23 -18.40
N GLN A 187 -25.32 5.78 -19.61
CA GLN A 187 -24.23 6.55 -20.21
C GLN A 187 -24.04 7.85 -19.42
N ASP A 188 -23.47 7.74 -18.21
CA ASP A 188 -23.15 8.90 -17.40
C ASP A 188 -21.80 9.48 -17.82
N LEU A 189 -21.87 10.56 -18.60
CA LEU A 189 -20.78 11.47 -18.95
C LEU A 189 -20.01 12.00 -17.71
N SER A 190 -20.57 11.85 -16.51
CA SER A 190 -19.94 12.18 -15.22
C SER A 190 -18.83 11.20 -14.81
N PHE A 191 -18.90 9.92 -15.20
CA PHE A 191 -17.88 8.92 -14.86
C PHE A 191 -16.65 9.02 -15.78
N ALA A 192 -16.87 9.32 -17.05
CA ALA A 192 -15.80 9.62 -18.02
C ALA A 192 -15.03 10.91 -17.66
N SER A 193 -15.68 11.88 -17.02
CA SER A 193 -15.04 13.10 -16.52
C SER A 193 -14.30 12.87 -15.20
N LEU A 194 -14.79 11.99 -14.31
CA LEU A 194 -14.06 11.50 -13.14
C LEU A 194 -12.79 10.72 -13.54
N LEU A 195 -12.87 9.90 -14.59
CA LEU A 195 -11.74 9.20 -15.21
C LEU A 195 -10.76 10.16 -15.90
N ARG A 196 -11.23 11.22 -16.58
CA ARG A 196 -10.34 12.27 -17.11
C ARG A 196 -9.60 13.01 -16.00
N GLY A 197 -10.26 13.31 -14.89
CA GLY A 197 -9.59 13.93 -13.73
C GLY A 197 -8.54 13.02 -13.08
N TYR A 198 -8.82 11.71 -13.00
CA TYR A 198 -7.88 10.71 -12.48
C TYR A 198 -6.69 10.42 -13.42
N LEU A 199 -6.89 10.55 -14.74
CA LEU A 199 -5.87 10.36 -15.77
C LEU A 199 -5.11 11.65 -16.12
N GLN A 200 -5.64 12.84 -15.82
CA GLN A 200 -4.91 14.11 -16.02
C GLN A 200 -3.84 14.37 -14.96
N THR A 201 -3.83 13.58 -13.87
CA THR A 201 -2.80 13.58 -12.83
C THR A 201 -1.87 12.35 -12.93
N SER A 202 -1.85 11.71 -14.11
CA SER A 202 -1.61 10.28 -14.33
C SER A 202 -0.36 9.65 -13.67
N PRO A 203 -0.54 8.59 -12.87
CA PRO A 203 0.42 7.49 -12.81
C PRO A 203 0.45 6.74 -14.14
N MET A 204 1.64 6.33 -14.60
CA MET A 204 1.78 5.48 -15.80
C MET A 204 1.39 4.04 -15.48
N LEU A 205 0.68 3.41 -16.42
CA LEU A 205 0.38 1.99 -16.36
C LEU A 205 1.33 1.20 -17.24
N PHE A 206 1.91 0.16 -16.66
CA PHE A 206 2.81 -0.76 -17.36
C PHE A 206 2.24 -2.18 -17.30
N ALA A 207 2.37 -2.91 -18.41
CA ALA A 207 2.28 -4.36 -18.40
C ALA A 207 3.65 -4.94 -18.05
N ILE A 208 3.66 -5.98 -17.21
CA ILE A 208 4.89 -6.53 -16.63
C ILE A 208 4.98 -8.00 -16.98
N THR A 209 6.14 -8.41 -17.50
CA THR A 209 6.43 -9.82 -17.83
C THR A 209 7.75 -10.25 -17.20
N THR A 210 7.84 -11.50 -16.76
CA THR A 210 9.10 -12.08 -16.27
C THR A 210 10.00 -12.44 -17.46
N ALA A 211 11.30 -12.18 -17.35
CA ALA A 211 12.25 -12.39 -18.45
C ALA A 211 12.58 -13.88 -18.75
N ALA A 212 12.03 -14.82 -17.97
CA ALA A 212 12.24 -16.25 -18.18
C ALA A 212 11.47 -16.73 -19.42
N GLY A 213 12.18 -16.85 -20.54
CA GLY A 213 11.63 -17.40 -21.78
C GLY A 213 11.20 -18.86 -21.59
N GLY A 214 9.93 -19.14 -21.86
CA GLY A 214 9.40 -20.50 -21.87
C GLY A 214 7.88 -20.52 -21.86
N ARG A 215 7.27 -20.64 -23.06
CA ARG A 215 5.89 -21.03 -23.36
C ARG A 215 4.78 -20.45 -22.47
N TYR A 216 4.10 -19.42 -23.02
CA TYR A 216 2.68 -19.10 -22.87
C TYR A 216 1.96 -19.67 -21.63
N ASP A 217 2.17 -19.04 -20.49
CA ASP A 217 1.11 -18.76 -19.53
C ASP A 217 1.13 -17.25 -19.28
N ARG A 218 0.46 -16.51 -20.18
CA ARG A 218 0.41 -15.04 -20.15
C ARG A 218 -0.54 -14.59 -19.03
N GLN A 219 -0.09 -14.62 -17.78
CA GLN A 219 -0.68 -13.75 -16.76
C GLN A 219 -0.20 -12.32 -17.01
N LEU A 220 -1.00 -11.57 -17.77
CA LEU A 220 -0.85 -10.13 -17.95
C LEU A 220 -1.23 -9.47 -16.62
N ASP A 221 -0.23 -9.19 -15.77
CA ASP A 221 -0.46 -8.53 -14.49
C ASP A 221 -0.36 -7.01 -14.71
N ILE A 222 -1.51 -6.36 -14.89
CA ILE A 222 -1.60 -4.91 -15.06
C ILE A 222 -1.51 -4.27 -13.68
N ARG A 223 -0.45 -3.48 -13.45
CA ARG A 223 -0.18 -2.89 -12.13
C ARG A 223 -0.02 -1.38 -12.26
N TYR A 224 -0.69 -0.67 -11.36
CA TYR A 224 -0.53 0.77 -11.19
C TYR A 224 0.83 1.05 -10.54
N ILE A 225 1.65 1.87 -11.19
CA ILE A 225 2.88 2.43 -10.65
C ILE A 225 2.55 3.88 -10.27
N LYS A 226 2.35 4.15 -8.97
CA LYS A 226 2.02 5.49 -8.43
C LYS A 226 3.24 6.38 -8.28
#